data_AF-A0A2V9DMY6-F1
#
_entry.id   AF-A0A2V9DMY6-F1
#
_cell.length_a   1.000
_cell.length_b   1.000
_cell.length_c   1.000
_cell.angle_alpha   90.00
_cell.angle_beta   90.00
_cell.angle_gamma   90.00
#
_symmetry.space_group_name_H-M   'P 1'
#
loop_
_entity.id
_entity.type
_entity.pdbx_description
1 polymer ?
#
loop_
_entity_poly.entity_id
_entity_poly.type
_entity_poly.pdbx_seq_one_letter_code
_entity_poly.pdbx_strand_id
1 'polypeptide(L)'
;MVTHESGGHHHPPSGFIRKYIFSLDHKVIGIQYYVLALFSVFLGMALSLLMRIHLVWPSAKMPFTPGGQMTPEQYLALLTMHGSIMVFMVLTTAPQSGFGNFILPIQIGAEDMAFPV
;
A
#
# COMPACT_ATOMS: atom_id res chain seq x y z
N MET A 1 -21.55 -29.75 32.68
CA MET A 1 -22.13 -28.40 32.60
C MET A 1 -21.00 -27.49 32.16
N VAL A 2 -20.95 -27.16 30.86
CA VAL A 2 -19.88 -26.31 30.30
C VAL A 2 -20.30 -24.87 30.53
N THR A 3 -19.59 -24.17 31.41
CA THR A 3 -19.70 -22.72 31.57
C THR A 3 -18.71 -22.07 30.63
N HIS A 4 -19.16 -21.69 29.44
CA HIS A 4 -18.44 -20.73 28.60
C HIS A 4 -18.56 -19.36 29.27
N GLU A 5 -17.52 -18.97 30.01
CA GLU A 5 -17.43 -17.66 30.61
C GLU A 5 -17.24 -16.60 29.52
N SER A 6 -18.30 -15.81 29.34
CA SER A 6 -18.31 -14.37 29.05
C SER A 6 -17.15 -13.83 28.21
N GLY A 7 -17.44 -13.60 26.92
CA GLY A 7 -16.64 -12.79 26.02
C GLY A 7 -16.32 -11.42 26.62
N GLY A 8 -15.02 -11.14 26.76
CA GLY A 8 -14.51 -9.83 27.06
C GLY A 8 -14.76 -8.91 25.87
N HIS A 9 -15.88 -8.19 25.89
CA HIS A 9 -16.13 -7.10 24.97
C HIS A 9 -15.05 -6.02 25.21
N HIS A 10 -13.98 -6.04 24.43
CA HIS A 10 -13.03 -4.93 24.35
C HIS A 10 -13.81 -3.69 23.92
N HIS A 11 -13.98 -2.74 24.84
CA HIS A 11 -14.67 -1.49 24.59
C HIS A 11 -13.99 -0.76 23.41
N PRO A 12 -14.71 -0.45 22.31
CA PRO A 12 -14.11 0.27 21.21
C PRO A 12 -13.72 1.67 21.69
N PRO A 13 -12.48 2.11 21.47
CA PRO A 13 -12.08 3.46 21.82
C PRO A 13 -12.94 4.49 21.06
N SER A 14 -13.50 5.44 21.81
CA SER A 14 -14.57 6.35 21.43
C SER A 14 -14.18 7.51 20.48
N GLY A 15 -13.17 7.34 19.62
CA GLY A 15 -12.72 8.38 18.68
C GLY A 15 -12.38 7.82 17.31
N PHE A 16 -12.87 8.48 16.24
CA PHE A 16 -12.58 8.13 14.83
C PHE A 16 -11.07 7.96 14.56
N ILE A 17 -10.25 8.82 15.17
CA ILE A 17 -8.78 8.79 15.07
C ILE A 17 -8.19 7.54 15.73
N ARG A 18 -8.69 7.12 16.90
CA ARG A 18 -8.18 5.91 17.57
C ARG A 18 -8.68 4.63 16.91
N LYS A 19 -9.83 4.67 16.22
CA LYS A 19 -10.34 3.51 15.47
C LYS A 19 -9.66 3.32 14.12
N TYR A 20 -9.33 4.40 13.41
CA TYR A 20 -8.83 4.32 12.03
C TYR A 20 -7.37 4.73 11.84
N ILE A 21 -6.74 5.43 12.78
CA ILE A 21 -5.32 5.81 12.70
C ILE A 21 -4.49 5.07 13.75
N PHE A 22 -5.01 4.91 14.98
CA PHE A 22 -4.35 4.16 16.06
C PHE A 22 -5.10 2.88 16.44
N SER A 23 -5.48 2.08 15.44
CA SER A 23 -6.14 0.80 15.66
C SER A 23 -5.09 -0.29 15.94
N LEU A 24 -5.34 -1.11 16.96
CA LEU A 24 -4.53 -2.30 17.25
C LEU A 24 -5.06 -3.56 16.54
N ASP A 25 -6.23 -3.46 15.89
CA ASP A 25 -6.87 -4.57 15.18
C ASP A 25 -6.13 -4.86 13.86
N HIS A 26 -5.59 -6.08 13.75
CA HIS A 26 -4.87 -6.58 12.57
C HIS A 26 -5.68 -6.47 11.27
N LYS A 27 -7.01 -6.49 11.35
CA LYS A 27 -7.92 -6.34 10.22
C LYS A 27 -7.92 -4.92 9.66
N VAL A 28 -7.96 -3.92 10.56
CA VAL A 28 -7.93 -2.50 10.18
C VAL A 28 -6.56 -2.14 9.60
N ILE A 29 -5.49 -2.61 10.24
CA ILE A 29 -4.12 -2.43 9.77
C ILE A 29 -3.93 -3.08 8.39
N GLY A 30 -4.41 -4.31 8.20
CA GLY A 30 -4.36 -5.00 6.92
C GLY A 30 -5.06 -4.23 5.79
N ILE A 31 -6.25 -3.67 6.05
CA ILE A 31 -6.96 -2.84 5.07
C ILE A 31 -6.19 -1.56 4.72
N GLN A 32 -5.56 -0.89 5.69
CA GLN A 32 -4.73 0.28 5.42
C GLN A 32 -3.55 -0.05 4.51
N TYR A 33 -2.88 -1.18 4.73
CA TYR A 33 -1.80 -1.66 3.85
C TYR A 33 -2.29 -1.95 2.44
N TYR A 34 -3.48 -2.54 2.28
CA TYR A 34 -4.08 -2.74 0.95
C TYR A 34 -4.42 -1.44 0.23
N VAL A 35 -4.94 -0.44 0.95
CA VAL A 35 -5.21 0.89 0.37
C VAL A 35 -3.91 1.56 -0.08
N LEU A 36 -2.85 1.50 0.74
CA LEU A 36 -1.53 2.01 0.39
C LEU A 36 -0.94 1.29 -0.83
N ALA A 37 -1.09 -0.04 -0.89
CA ALA A 37 -0.67 -0.84 -2.02
C ALA A 37 -1.41 -0.42 -3.30
N LEU A 38 -2.74 -0.25 -3.24
CA LEU A 38 -3.54 0.18 -4.40
C LEU A 38 -3.12 1.57 -4.88
N PHE A 39 -2.88 2.50 -3.96
CA PHE A 39 -2.38 3.84 -4.29
C PHE A 39 -1.00 3.79 -4.98
N SER A 40 -0.07 2.99 -4.46
CA SER A 40 1.26 2.84 -5.06
C SER A 40 1.22 2.17 -6.43
N VAL A 41 0.30 1.23 -6.67
CA VAL A 41 0.05 0.66 -8.02
C VAL A 41 -0.41 1.73 -8.98
N PHE A 42 -1.39 2.57 -8.60
CA PHE A 42 -1.87 3.65 -9.45
C PHE A 42 -0.75 4.64 -9.80
N LEU A 43 0.07 5.02 -8.82
CA LEU A 43 1.22 5.89 -9.03
C LEU A 43 2.28 5.24 -9.94
N GLY A 44 2.61 3.97 -9.71
CA GLY A 44 3.53 3.21 -10.54
C GLY A 44 3.04 3.07 -11.98
N MET A 45 1.74 2.81 -12.18
CA MET A 45 1.12 2.75 -13.49
C MET A 45 1.17 4.09 -14.22
N ALA A 46 0.88 5.20 -13.53
CA ALA A 46 0.98 6.53 -14.11
C ALA A 46 2.41 6.84 -14.62
N LEU A 47 3.42 6.51 -13.82
CA LEU A 47 4.84 6.65 -14.21
C LEU A 47 5.20 5.75 -15.41
N SER A 48 4.71 4.51 -15.43
CA SER A 48 4.91 3.58 -16.55
C SER A 48 4.31 4.12 -17.85
N LEU A 49 3.09 4.68 -17.78
CA LEU A 49 2.43 5.30 -18.92
C LEU A 49 3.20 6.51 -19.43
N LEU A 50 3.73 7.35 -18.54
CA LEU A 50 4.54 8.51 -18.93
C LEU A 50 5.80 8.09 -19.72
N MET A 51 6.52 7.07 -19.25
CA MET A 51 7.67 6.52 -19.97
C MET A 51 7.27 5.94 -21.33
N ARG A 52 6.16 5.22 -21.40
CA ARG A 52 5.66 4.65 -22.66
C ARG A 52 5.24 5.71 -23.67
N ILE A 53 4.56 6.77 -23.23
CA ILE A 53 4.18 7.89 -24.09
C ILE A 53 5.43 8.56 -24.67
N HIS A 54 6.48 8.73 -23.87
CA HIS A 54 7.75 9.27 -24.36
C HIS A 54 8.41 8.37 -25.42
N LEU A 55 8.36 7.04 -25.27
CA LEU A 55 8.89 6.10 -26.27
C LEU A 55 8.12 6.14 -27.60
N VAL A 56 6.80 6.36 -27.56
CA VAL A 56 5.98 6.45 -28.78
C VAL A 56 6.18 7.79 -29.49
N TRP A 57 6.29 8.89 -28.74
CA TRP A 57 6.50 10.23 -29.30
C TRP A 57 7.74 10.90 -28.69
N PRO A 58 8.95 10.50 -29.13
CA PRO A 58 10.21 11.02 -28.57
C PRO A 58 10.41 12.52 -28.80
N SER A 59 9.82 13.08 -29.86
CA SER A 59 9.89 14.52 -30.18
C SER A 59 8.71 15.35 -29.69
N ALA A 60 7.70 14.74 -29.03
CA ALA A 60 6.56 15.48 -28.52
C ALA A 60 6.97 16.37 -27.34
N LYS A 61 6.66 17.67 -27.44
CA LYS A 61 6.92 18.61 -26.36
C LYS A 61 5.97 18.32 -25.20
N MET A 62 6.47 17.68 -24.14
CA MET A 62 5.67 17.42 -22.95
C MET A 62 5.47 18.72 -22.16
N PRO A 63 4.24 19.06 -21.74
CA PRO A 63 3.94 20.32 -21.05
C PRO A 63 4.55 20.42 -19.63
N PHE A 64 5.16 19.34 -19.13
CA PHE A 64 5.71 19.24 -17.78
C PHE A 64 7.25 19.15 -17.72
N THR A 65 7.95 19.21 -18.85
CA THR A 65 9.42 19.20 -18.91
C THR A 65 9.97 20.60 -19.25
N PRO A 66 10.89 21.17 -18.45
CA PRO A 66 11.58 22.41 -18.81
C PRO A 66 12.38 22.18 -20.10
N GLY A 67 11.96 22.81 -21.21
CA GLY A 67 12.55 22.60 -22.54
C GLY A 67 11.75 21.71 -23.50
N GLY A 68 10.61 21.17 -23.05
CA GLY A 68 9.68 20.38 -23.85
C GLY A 68 10.15 18.95 -24.16
N GLN A 69 11.45 18.65 -24.11
CA GLN A 69 11.96 17.29 -24.35
C GLN A 69 12.40 16.66 -23.03
N MET A 70 12.14 15.37 -22.87
CA MET A 70 12.63 14.62 -21.72
C MET A 70 14.09 14.27 -21.96
N THR A 71 14.99 14.68 -21.07
CA THR A 71 16.41 14.34 -21.19
C THR A 71 16.63 12.86 -20.81
N PRO A 72 17.72 12.23 -21.28
CA PRO A 72 18.04 10.84 -20.91
C PRO A 72 18.10 10.61 -19.39
N GLU A 73 18.60 11.58 -18.64
CA GLU A 73 18.71 11.54 -17.18
C GLU A 73 17.32 11.52 -16.52
N GLN A 74 16.37 12.30 -17.04
CA GLN A 74 14.99 12.34 -16.54
C GLN A 74 14.27 11.01 -16.81
N TYR A 75 14.48 10.39 -17.97
CA TYR A 75 13.94 9.08 -18.27
C TYR A 75 14.47 7.99 -17.31
N LEU A 76 15.78 7.98 -17.06
CA LEU A 76 16.41 7.07 -16.10
C LEU A 76 15.90 7.28 -14.67
N ALA A 77 15.69 8.54 -14.26
CA ALA A 77 15.12 8.87 -12.97
C ALA A 77 13.67 8.36 -12.83
N LEU A 78 12.82 8.56 -13.85
CA LEU A 78 11.45 8.04 -13.87
C LEU A 78 11.41 6.51 -13.83
N LEU A 79 12.30 5.84 -14.57
CA LEU A 79 12.40 4.38 -14.55
C LEU A 79 12.77 3.87 -13.16
N THR A 80 13.74 4.51 -12.53
CA THR A 80 14.19 4.15 -11.17
C THR A 80 13.08 4.36 -10.15
N MET A 81 12.35 5.48 -10.23
CA MET A 81 11.21 5.78 -9.36
C MET A 81 10.05 4.80 -9.56
N HIS A 82 9.71 4.46 -10.81
CA HIS A 82 8.70 3.45 -11.11
C HIS A 82 9.09 2.09 -10.52
N GLY A 83 10.33 1.65 -10.75
CA GLY A 83 10.84 0.38 -10.25
C GLY A 83 10.84 0.31 -8.72
N SER A 84 11.33 1.36 -8.04
CA SER A 84 11.37 1.39 -6.58
C SER A 84 9.98 1.39 -5.95
N ILE A 85 9.01 2.12 -6.52
CA ILE A 85 7.62 2.12 -6.04
C ILE A 85 6.98 0.73 -6.24
N MET A 86 7.15 0.10 -7.39
CA MET A 86 6.55 -1.22 -7.65
C MET A 86 7.19 -2.32 -6.80
N VAL A 87 8.51 -2.29 -6.59
CA VAL A 87 9.20 -3.33 -5.81
C VAL A 87 9.06 -3.08 -4.31
N PHE A 88 9.33 -1.88 -3.81
CA PHE A 88 9.36 -1.66 -2.36
C PHE A 88 8.00 -1.28 -1.78
N MET A 89 7.18 -0.50 -2.49
CA MET A 89 5.85 -0.19 -1.99
C MET A 89 4.90 -1.32 -2.33
N VAL A 90 4.65 -1.64 -3.59
CA VAL A 90 3.60 -2.62 -3.94
C VAL A 90 3.94 -4.02 -3.42
N LEU A 91 5.13 -4.55 -3.73
CA LEU A 91 5.48 -5.92 -3.35
C LEU A 91 5.75 -6.10 -1.86
N THR A 92 6.12 -5.08 -1.10
CA THR A 92 6.18 -5.21 0.37
C THR A 92 4.82 -4.94 1.02
N THR A 93 4.08 -3.92 0.60
CA THR A 93 2.83 -3.53 1.28
C THR A 93 1.67 -4.47 1.00
N ALA A 94 1.51 -5.04 -0.21
CA ALA A 94 0.39 -5.95 -0.50
C ALA A 94 0.62 -7.38 0.00
N PRO A 95 1.60 -8.15 -0.52
CA PRO A 95 1.74 -9.56 -0.15
C PRO A 95 2.49 -9.78 1.16
N GLN A 96 3.37 -8.89 1.60
CA GLN A 96 4.05 -9.07 2.90
C GLN A 96 3.26 -8.44 4.04
N SER A 97 2.89 -7.15 3.95
CA SER A 97 2.15 -6.47 5.02
C SER A 97 0.64 -6.72 4.95
N GLY A 98 -0.02 -6.50 3.81
CA GLY A 98 -1.47 -6.62 3.68
C GLY A 98 -1.96 -8.05 3.94
N PHE A 99 -1.41 -9.02 3.22
CA PHE A 99 -1.73 -10.44 3.40
C PHE A 99 -1.32 -10.94 4.79
N GLY A 100 -0.13 -10.56 5.26
CA GLY A 100 0.40 -10.99 6.55
C GLY A 100 -0.47 -10.54 7.74
N ASN A 101 -0.96 -9.31 7.71
CA ASN A 101 -1.78 -8.76 8.78
C ASN A 101 -3.26 -9.18 8.65
N PHE A 102 -3.82 -9.24 7.43
CA PHE A 102 -5.24 -9.51 7.25
C PHE A 102 -5.58 -11.01 7.20
N ILE A 103 -4.86 -11.79 6.40
CA ILE A 103 -5.27 -13.15 6.03
C ILE A 103 -4.66 -14.20 6.97
N LEU A 104 -3.40 -14.05 7.38
CA LEU A 104 -2.72 -15.07 8.18
C LEU A 104 -3.43 -15.37 9.52
N PRO A 105 -3.83 -14.38 10.36
CA PRO A 105 -4.49 -14.67 11.63
C PRO A 105 -5.83 -15.41 11.43
N ILE A 106 -6.55 -15.05 10.37
CA ILE A 106 -7.84 -15.67 10.01
C ILE A 106 -7.63 -17.13 9.58
N GLN A 107 -6.56 -17.42 8.82
CA GLN A 107 -6.25 -18.79 8.36
C GLN A 107 -5.84 -19.73 9.50
N ILE A 108 -5.13 -19.21 10.51
CA ILE A 108 -4.72 -19.99 11.69
C ILE A 108 -5.80 -20.03 12.78
N GLY A 109 -6.92 -19.29 12.61
CA GLY A 109 -7.99 -19.19 13.59
C GLY A 109 -7.61 -18.44 14.88
N ALA A 110 -6.58 -17.59 14.82
CA ALA A 110 -6.17 -16.76 15.95
C ALA A 110 -7.07 -15.51 16.06
N GLU A 111 -7.28 -15.05 17.29
CA GLU A 111 -8.10 -13.86 17.56
C GLU A 111 -7.41 -12.55 17.15
N ASP A 112 -6.08 -12.48 17.25
CA ASP A 112 -5.25 -11.32 16.86
C ASP A 112 -3.80 -11.74 16.54
N MET A 113 -2.95 -10.79 16.14
CA MET A 113 -1.52 -11.00 15.93
C MET A 113 -0.75 -11.23 17.24
N ALA A 114 0.40 -11.91 17.17
CA ALA A 114 1.22 -12.24 18.34
C ALA A 114 1.79 -11.02 19.09
N PHE A 115 1.94 -9.88 18.41
CA PHE A 115 2.48 -8.64 18.98
C PHE A 115 1.65 -7.42 18.53
N PRO A 116 0.46 -7.18 19.12
CA PRO A 116 -0.31 -5.96 18.91
C PRO A 116 0.23 -4.89 19.87
N VAL A 117 1.36 -4.27 19.51
CA VAL A 117 1.99 -3.19 20.29
C VAL A 117 1.35 -1.84 20.06
#